data_AF-A0A6M0C3F0-F1
#
_entry.id   AF-A0A6M0C3F0-F1
#
_cell.length_a   1.000
_cell.length_b   1.000
_cell.length_c   1.000
_cell.angle_alpha   90.00
_cell.angle_beta   90.00
_cell.angle_gamma   90.00
#
_symmetry.space_group_name_H-M   'P 1'
#
loop_
_entity.id
_entity.type
_entity.pdbx_description
1 polymer ?
#
loop_
_entity_poly.entity_id
_entity_poly.type
_entity_poly.pdbx_seq_one_letter_code
_entity_poly.pdbx_strand_id
1 'polypeptide(L)'
;MLLNGLGLVSSPLYLFSKFFDGKAIEHLIGKGVKTEYFNDDKLGRVLDQLYHRGLNQIFMSVVLEAVKSYQLEISTVHLDSTSFHVHGDDHTYEDESTEDIEPKTIKITSGYSRDKRPDLKQFMMDLICTNDGDVPLWMRIGSGNESDQKKFGPRHERFQKAVKF
;
A
#
# COMPACT_ATOMS: atom_id res chain seq x y z
N MET A 1 -2.86 -5.28 10.46
CA MET A 1 -2.85 -4.65 9.13
C MET A 1 -3.18 -3.16 9.25
N LEU A 2 -2.19 -2.25 9.10
CA LEU A 2 -2.38 -0.78 9.07
C LEU A 2 -2.95 -0.30 7.71
N LEU A 3 -3.98 -0.98 7.20
CA LEU A 3 -4.73 -0.51 6.04
C LEU A 3 -5.86 0.36 6.59
N ASN A 4 -5.62 1.67 6.63
CA ASN A 4 -6.65 2.68 6.89
C ASN A 4 -7.48 2.44 8.18
N GLY A 5 -6.80 2.23 9.32
CA GLY A 5 -7.42 2.00 10.63
C GLY A 5 -8.13 3.22 11.24
N LEU A 6 -8.31 4.28 10.45
CA LEU A 6 -8.93 5.53 10.87
C LEU A 6 -10.40 5.64 10.42
N GLY A 7 -10.95 4.65 9.71
CA GLY A 7 -12.39 4.54 9.50
C GLY A 7 -12.96 5.42 8.38
N LEU A 8 -12.12 6.10 7.59
CA LEU A 8 -12.56 6.91 6.46
C LEU A 8 -12.56 6.15 5.12
N VAL A 9 -12.92 4.87 5.15
CA VAL A 9 -12.76 3.97 4.00
C VAL A 9 -13.85 4.16 2.93
N SER A 10 -14.95 4.86 3.28
CA SER A 10 -16.13 5.04 2.41
C SER A 10 -16.55 6.49 2.19
N SER A 11 -15.80 7.49 2.69
CA SER A 11 -16.15 8.90 2.50
C SER A 11 -15.44 9.51 1.28
N PRO A 12 -16.09 10.42 0.55
CA PRO A 12 -15.42 11.21 -0.49
C PRO A 12 -14.18 11.94 0.05
N LEU A 13 -13.12 12.03 -0.76
CA LEU A 13 -11.83 12.63 -0.38
C LEU A 13 -11.95 14.10 0.09
N TYR A 14 -12.88 14.87 -0.47
CA TYR A 14 -13.11 16.26 -0.06
C TYR A 14 -13.65 16.38 1.39
N LEU A 15 -14.14 15.28 1.99
CA LEU A 15 -14.55 15.23 3.40
C LEU A 15 -13.41 14.82 4.34
N PHE A 16 -12.21 14.57 3.83
CA PHE A 16 -11.09 14.08 4.63
C PHE A 16 -10.67 15.07 5.72
N SER A 17 -10.79 16.39 5.49
CA SER A 17 -10.52 17.40 6.51
C SER A 17 -11.45 17.24 7.73
N LYS A 18 -12.73 16.93 7.50
CA LYS A 18 -13.72 16.71 8.56
C LYS A 18 -13.42 15.50 9.43
N PHE A 19 -12.69 14.52 8.90
CA PHE A 19 -12.24 13.39 9.71
C PHE A 19 -11.45 13.83 10.94
N PHE A 20 -10.63 14.86 10.78
CA PHE A 20 -9.77 15.38 11.82
C PHE A 20 -10.48 16.37 12.76
N ASP A 21 -11.74 16.70 12.49
CA ASP A 21 -12.54 17.52 13.40
C ASP A 21 -12.67 16.79 14.75
N GLY A 22 -12.41 17.52 15.84
CA GLY A 22 -12.40 16.97 17.19
C GLY A 22 -11.22 16.05 17.52
N LYS A 23 -10.23 15.88 16.62
CA LYS A 23 -8.98 15.18 16.92
C LYS A 23 -7.90 16.16 17.37
N ALA A 24 -7.04 15.73 18.28
CA ALA A 24 -5.93 16.52 18.81
C ALA A 24 -4.76 16.65 17.81
N ILE A 25 -5.02 17.10 16.58
CA ILE A 25 -4.04 17.15 15.49
C ILE A 25 -2.81 18.00 15.80
N GLU A 26 -2.96 19.06 16.58
CA GLU A 26 -1.83 19.90 16.98
C GLU A 26 -0.85 19.15 17.89
N HIS A 27 -1.35 18.20 18.69
CA HIS A 27 -0.52 17.35 19.52
C HIS A 27 0.03 16.14 18.76
N LEU A 28 -0.76 15.58 17.84
CA LEU A 28 -0.40 14.35 17.11
C LEU A 28 0.56 14.61 15.94
N ILE A 29 0.37 15.73 15.23
CA ILE A 29 1.08 16.03 13.97
C ILE A 29 2.05 17.20 14.15
N GLY A 30 1.62 18.24 14.85
CA GLY A 30 2.47 19.39 15.16
C GLY A 30 1.69 20.67 15.42
N LYS A 31 2.30 21.56 16.23
CA LYS A 31 1.70 22.83 16.63
C LYS A 31 1.30 23.68 15.42
N GLY A 32 0.09 24.25 15.45
CA GLY A 32 -0.43 25.11 14.38
C GLY A 32 -0.92 24.37 13.13
N VAL A 33 -0.93 23.04 13.14
CA VAL A 33 -1.57 22.23 12.08
C VAL A 33 -3.09 22.33 12.23
N LYS A 34 -3.78 22.67 11.14
CA LYS A 34 -5.23 22.82 11.10
C LYS A 34 -5.89 21.70 10.30
N THR A 35 -7.16 21.40 10.61
CA THR A 35 -7.94 20.38 9.90
C THR A 35 -8.09 20.71 8.41
N GLU A 36 -8.22 21.99 8.06
CA GLU A 36 -8.32 22.50 6.69
C GLU A 36 -7.11 22.17 5.80
N TYR A 37 -5.96 21.86 6.41
CA TYR A 37 -4.76 21.45 5.66
C TYR A 37 -4.84 20.02 5.12
N PHE A 38 -5.74 19.19 5.65
CA PHE A 38 -5.96 17.81 5.21
C PHE A 38 -7.06 17.72 4.14
N ASN A 39 -6.93 18.54 3.10
CA ASN A 39 -7.81 18.50 1.92
C ASN A 39 -7.30 17.52 0.85
N ASP A 40 -8.15 17.22 -0.12
CA ASP A 40 -7.89 16.35 -1.25
C ASP A 40 -6.69 16.79 -2.09
N ASP A 41 -6.52 18.09 -2.37
CA ASP A 41 -5.34 18.61 -3.07
C ASP A 41 -4.04 18.29 -2.33
N LYS A 42 -4.01 18.49 -1.01
CA LYS A 42 -2.82 18.20 -0.20
C LYS A 42 -2.55 16.70 -0.17
N LEU A 43 -3.59 15.88 -0.05
CA LEU A 43 -3.45 14.43 -0.08
C LEU A 43 -2.89 13.94 -1.41
N GLY A 44 -3.44 14.42 -2.54
CA GLY A 44 -2.93 14.09 -3.88
C GLY A 44 -1.44 14.41 -4.01
N ARG A 45 -1.05 15.64 -3.68
CA ARG A 45 0.37 16.05 -3.72
C ARG A 45 1.27 15.22 -2.82
N VAL A 46 0.77 14.79 -1.65
CA VAL A 46 1.53 13.90 -0.76
C VAL A 46 1.66 12.52 -1.38
N LEU A 47 0.60 11.96 -1.97
CA LEU A 47 0.65 10.67 -2.66
C LEU A 47 1.68 10.68 -3.81
N ASP A 48 1.74 11.76 -4.59
CA ASP A 48 2.75 11.94 -5.65
C ASP A 48 4.17 11.96 -5.08
N GLN A 49 4.39 12.69 -4.00
CA GLN A 49 5.70 12.74 -3.32
C GLN A 49 6.10 11.37 -2.75
N LEU A 50 5.14 10.64 -2.17
CA LEU A 50 5.36 9.29 -1.64
C LEU A 50 5.70 8.32 -2.78
N TYR A 51 5.04 8.45 -3.94
CA TYR A 51 5.33 7.65 -5.12
C TYR A 51 6.76 7.86 -5.62
N HIS A 52 7.21 9.11 -5.78
CA HIS A 52 8.58 9.42 -6.20
C HIS A 52 9.65 8.88 -5.24
N ARG A 53 9.37 8.88 -3.94
CA ARG A 53 10.30 8.37 -2.92
C ARG A 53 10.27 6.84 -2.82
N GLY A 54 9.19 6.19 -3.25
CA GLY A 54 9.02 4.75 -3.19
C GLY A 54 8.33 4.29 -1.91
N LEU A 55 7.07 3.88 -2.06
CA LEU A 55 6.18 3.48 -0.94
C LEU A 55 6.77 2.41 -0.03
N ASN A 56 7.44 1.41 -0.61
CA ASN A 56 7.98 0.29 0.14
C ASN A 56 9.11 0.74 1.09
N GLN A 57 10.01 1.63 0.63
CA GLN A 57 11.09 2.15 1.48
C GLN A 57 10.53 2.91 2.69
N ILE A 58 9.50 3.73 2.45
CA ILE A 58 8.82 4.49 3.51
C ILE A 58 8.15 3.54 4.49
N PHE A 59 7.38 2.57 3.98
CA PHE A 59 6.69 1.58 4.78
C PHE A 59 7.67 0.78 5.68
N MET A 60 8.72 0.22 5.08
CA MET A 60 9.77 -0.50 5.80
C MET A 60 10.42 0.36 6.88
N SER A 61 10.68 1.65 6.61
CA SER A 61 11.32 2.53 7.60
C SER A 61 10.49 2.71 8.87
N VAL A 62 9.16 2.78 8.73
CA VAL A 62 8.24 2.90 9.86
C VAL A 62 8.15 1.57 10.60
N VAL A 63 7.99 0.46 9.88
CA VAL A 63 7.81 -0.85 10.51
C VAL A 63 9.08 -1.32 11.21
N LEU A 64 10.27 -1.11 10.64
CA LEU A 64 11.52 -1.52 11.28
C LEU A 64 11.75 -0.78 12.61
N GLU A 65 11.29 0.48 12.72
CA GLU A 65 11.32 1.19 14.01
C GLU A 65 10.32 0.59 15.01
N ALA A 66 9.15 0.13 14.54
CA ALA A 66 8.19 -0.60 15.37
C ALA A 66 8.77 -1.95 15.84
N VAL A 67 9.38 -2.73 14.94
CA VAL A 67 10.07 -3.99 15.27
C VAL A 67 11.10 -3.77 16.36
N LYS A 68 11.91 -2.71 16.25
CA LYS A 68 12.90 -2.35 17.27
C LYS A 68 12.27 -1.94 18.60
N SER A 69 11.24 -1.09 18.55
CA SER A 69 10.58 -0.55 19.74
C SER A 69 9.85 -1.63 20.55
N TYR A 70 9.24 -2.59 19.85
CA TYR A 70 8.48 -3.69 20.44
C TYR A 70 9.27 -5.01 20.52
N GLN A 71 10.53 -5.02 20.06
CA GLN A 71 11.43 -6.18 20.07
C GLN A 71 10.81 -7.42 19.39
N LEU A 72 10.16 -7.21 18.25
CA LEU A 72 9.43 -8.26 17.53
C LEU A 72 10.39 -9.29 16.94
N GLU A 73 10.01 -10.56 17.01
CA GLU A 73 10.73 -11.67 16.39
C GLU A 73 10.53 -11.68 14.86
N ILE A 74 11.63 -11.74 14.10
CA ILE A 74 11.62 -11.65 12.62
C ILE A 74 12.34 -12.82 11.93
N SER A 75 12.81 -13.83 12.67
CA SER A 75 13.48 -15.02 12.12
C SER A 75 12.56 -15.84 11.22
N THR A 76 11.26 -15.81 11.52
CA THR A 76 10.22 -16.47 10.73
C THR A 76 9.20 -15.44 10.27
N VAL A 77 8.90 -15.47 8.97
CA VAL A 77 7.96 -14.55 8.33
C VAL A 77 6.98 -15.31 7.45
N HIS A 78 5.77 -14.77 7.33
CA HIS A 78 4.70 -15.30 6.49
C HIS A 78 4.55 -14.41 5.25
N LEU A 79 4.68 -15.00 4.06
CA LEU A 79 4.43 -14.32 2.79
C LEU A 79 3.11 -14.83 2.21
N ASP A 80 2.19 -13.91 1.96
CA ASP A 80 0.93 -14.20 1.27
C ASP A 80 0.59 -13.09 0.26
N SER A 81 -0.30 -13.40 -0.67
CA SER A 81 -0.83 -12.47 -1.66
C SER A 81 -2.35 -12.47 -1.68
N THR A 82 -2.91 -11.31 -1.97
CA THR A 82 -4.36 -11.13 -2.15
C THR A 82 -4.65 -10.29 -3.39
N SER A 83 -5.78 -10.57 -4.03
CA SER A 83 -6.28 -9.82 -5.19
C SER A 83 -7.36 -8.84 -4.78
N PHE A 84 -7.32 -7.63 -5.33
CA PHE A 84 -8.37 -6.63 -5.18
C PHE A 84 -9.08 -6.41 -6.51
N HIS A 85 -10.39 -6.68 -6.56
CA HIS A 85 -11.21 -6.39 -7.74
C HIS A 85 -11.60 -4.91 -7.79
N VAL A 86 -11.55 -4.33 -8.98
CA VAL A 86 -12.02 -2.97 -9.23
C VAL A 86 -13.32 -2.99 -10.04
N HIS A 87 -14.15 -1.98 -9.81
CA HIS A 87 -15.41 -1.77 -10.52
C HIS A 87 -15.38 -0.35 -11.07
N GLY A 88 -15.77 -0.16 -12.32
CA GLY A 88 -15.74 1.14 -13.00
C GLY A 88 -15.64 0.97 -14.51
N ASP A 89 -15.85 2.05 -15.24
CA ASP A 89 -15.71 2.02 -16.69
C ASP A 89 -14.23 1.94 -17.06
N ASP A 90 -13.89 0.96 -17.89
CA ASP A 90 -12.53 0.46 -18.08
C ASP A 90 -11.61 1.43 -18.84
N HIS A 91 -12.18 2.50 -19.39
CA HIS A 91 -11.55 3.47 -20.27
C HIS A 91 -10.42 4.30 -19.64
N THR A 92 -10.25 4.28 -18.31
CA THR A 92 -9.20 5.06 -17.62
C THR A 92 -7.89 4.30 -17.39
N TYR A 93 -7.82 3.00 -17.68
CA TYR A 93 -6.65 2.16 -17.37
C TYR A 93 -5.99 1.53 -18.61
N GLU A 94 -6.46 1.88 -19.81
CA GLU A 94 -5.98 1.37 -21.10
C GLU A 94 -4.93 2.28 -21.76
N ASP A 95 -4.32 3.21 -21.01
CA ASP A 95 -3.19 3.99 -21.54
C ASP A 95 -1.96 3.09 -21.71
N GLU A 96 -1.87 2.49 -22.89
CA GLU A 96 -0.63 1.98 -23.48
C GLU A 96 0.24 3.15 -23.98
N SER A 97 0.51 4.15 -23.15
CA SER A 97 1.49 5.18 -23.51
C SER A 97 2.88 4.53 -23.52
N THR A 98 3.34 4.16 -24.71
CA THR A 98 4.65 3.59 -25.04
C THR A 98 5.79 4.61 -24.94
N GLU A 99 5.80 5.46 -23.92
CA GLU A 99 6.91 6.39 -23.69
C GLU A 99 7.66 5.99 -22.40
N ASP A 100 8.85 5.42 -22.61
CA ASP A 100 9.77 4.82 -21.65
C ASP A 100 10.40 5.82 -20.65
N ILE A 101 9.63 6.69 -20.00
CA ILE A 101 10.18 7.67 -19.04
C ILE A 101 9.53 7.61 -17.64
N GLU A 102 8.35 7.00 -17.48
CA GLU A 102 7.74 6.85 -16.15
C GLU A 102 8.00 5.47 -15.51
N PRO A 103 8.13 5.38 -14.16
CA PRO A 103 8.28 4.09 -13.49
C PRO A 103 7.10 3.20 -13.88
N LYS A 104 7.37 1.94 -14.31
CA LYS A 104 6.32 1.01 -14.75
C LYS A 104 5.27 0.81 -13.65
N THR A 105 4.16 1.54 -13.76
CA THR A 105 2.97 1.42 -12.94
C THR A 105 2.39 0.02 -13.07
N ILE A 106 1.69 -0.45 -12.03
CA ILE A 106 0.99 -1.74 -12.07
C ILE A 106 -0.04 -1.73 -13.20
N LYS A 107 -0.26 -2.89 -13.83
CA LYS A 107 -1.37 -3.05 -14.77
C LYS A 107 -2.59 -3.58 -14.02
N ILE A 108 -3.65 -2.78 -14.01
CA ILE A 108 -4.97 -3.22 -13.55
C ILE A 108 -5.59 -4.02 -14.69
N THR A 109 -5.67 -5.34 -14.51
CA THR A 109 -6.02 -6.29 -15.59
C THR A 109 -6.79 -7.47 -15.02
N SER A 110 -7.50 -8.20 -15.88
CA SER A 110 -8.05 -9.50 -15.53
C SER A 110 -6.94 -10.50 -15.19
N GLY A 111 -7.22 -11.41 -14.27
CA GLY A 111 -6.32 -12.47 -13.86
C GLY A 111 -7.07 -13.61 -13.18
N TYR A 112 -6.33 -14.52 -12.54
CA TYR A 112 -6.95 -15.59 -11.78
C TYR A 112 -7.74 -15.02 -10.59
N SER A 113 -9.03 -15.35 -10.50
CA SER A 113 -9.93 -14.85 -9.47
C SER A 113 -10.36 -15.99 -8.54
N ARG A 114 -9.86 -15.96 -7.30
CA ARG A 114 -10.23 -16.92 -6.25
C ARG A 114 -11.73 -16.82 -5.90
N ASP A 115 -12.29 -15.62 -6.00
CA ASP A 115 -13.70 -15.30 -5.71
C ASP A 115 -14.65 -15.55 -6.88
N LYS A 116 -14.17 -16.20 -7.95
CA LYS A 116 -14.95 -16.55 -9.15
C LYS A 116 -15.55 -15.33 -9.88
N ARG A 117 -14.81 -14.22 -9.90
CA ARG A 117 -15.13 -12.99 -10.66
C ARG A 117 -14.06 -12.71 -11.73
N PRO A 118 -13.93 -13.56 -12.76
CA PRO A 118 -12.98 -13.34 -13.84
C PRO A 118 -13.35 -12.16 -14.75
N ASP A 119 -14.60 -11.70 -14.65
CA ASP A 119 -15.15 -10.53 -15.34
C ASP A 119 -14.55 -9.21 -14.84
N LEU A 120 -14.07 -9.17 -13.59
CA LEU A 120 -13.52 -7.96 -12.99
C LEU A 120 -12.02 -7.86 -13.24
N LYS A 121 -11.55 -6.66 -13.57
CA LYS A 121 -10.12 -6.34 -13.49
C LYS A 121 -9.68 -6.31 -12.02
N GLN A 122 -8.41 -6.60 -11.80
CA GLN A 122 -7.84 -6.66 -10.47
C GLN A 122 -6.40 -6.15 -10.42
N PHE A 123 -5.91 -5.95 -9.20
CA PHE A 123 -4.48 -5.82 -8.89
C PHE A 123 -4.14 -6.74 -7.72
N MET A 124 -2.85 -7.02 -7.55
CA MET A 124 -2.36 -7.93 -6.50
C MET A 124 -1.68 -7.12 -5.39
N MET A 125 -1.83 -7.54 -4.15
CA MET A 125 -1.01 -7.08 -3.03
C MET A 125 -0.29 -8.28 -2.43
N ASP A 126 1.01 -8.14 -2.26
CA ASP A 126 1.85 -9.09 -1.55
C ASP A 126 2.23 -8.49 -0.19
N LEU A 127 2.13 -9.30 0.85
CA LEU A 127 2.45 -8.89 2.22
C LEU A 127 3.36 -9.92 2.88
N ILE A 128 4.41 -9.44 3.55
CA ILE A 128 5.23 -10.25 4.45
C ILE A 128 4.96 -9.77 5.87
N CYS A 129 4.58 -10.68 6.76
CA CYS A 129 4.32 -10.40 8.17
C CYS A 129 5.28 -11.17 9.08
N THR A 130 5.52 -10.64 10.28
CA THR A 130 6.16 -11.39 11.37
C THR A 130 5.30 -12.59 11.75
N ASN A 131 5.93 -13.66 12.22
CA ASN A 131 5.20 -14.71 12.95
C ASN A 131 4.74 -14.21 14.35
N ASP A 132 5.48 -13.25 14.92
CA ASP A 132 5.15 -12.63 16.19
C ASP A 132 4.16 -11.46 16.00
N GLY A 133 2.87 -11.73 16.24
CA GLY A 133 1.81 -10.71 16.23
C GLY A 133 1.35 -10.24 14.84
N ASP A 134 1.71 -10.97 13.77
CA ASP A 134 1.29 -10.71 12.39
C ASP A 134 1.54 -9.25 11.94
N VAL A 135 2.65 -8.68 12.38
CA VAL A 135 3.02 -7.30 12.08
C VAL A 135 3.54 -7.23 10.64
N PRO A 136 2.91 -6.45 9.76
CA PRO A 136 3.33 -6.35 8.36
C PRO A 136 4.71 -5.73 8.25
N LEU A 137 5.70 -6.47 7.74
CA LEU A 137 7.07 -6.03 7.51
C LEU A 137 7.25 -5.36 6.16
N TRP A 138 6.72 -5.97 5.10
CA TRP A 138 6.96 -5.55 3.72
C TRP A 138 5.69 -5.66 2.90
N MET A 139 5.50 -4.71 1.99
CA MET A 139 4.33 -4.64 1.13
C MET A 139 4.71 -4.33 -0.31
N ARG A 140 3.99 -4.94 -1.26
CA ARG A 140 4.09 -4.62 -2.68
C ARG A 140 2.73 -4.69 -3.34
N ILE A 141 2.52 -3.79 -4.30
CA ILE A 141 1.43 -3.89 -5.25
C ILE A 141 1.97 -4.43 -6.59
N GLY A 142 1.23 -5.36 -7.19
CA GLY A 142 1.54 -6.04 -8.43
C GLY A 142 0.39 -5.96 -9.43
N SER A 143 0.68 -6.32 -10.68
CA SER A 143 -0.35 -6.37 -11.74
C SER A 143 -1.33 -7.51 -11.51
N GLY A 144 -2.57 -7.36 -11.96
CA GLY A 144 -3.67 -8.30 -11.68
C GLY A 144 -3.48 -9.74 -12.18
N ASN A 145 -2.57 -9.97 -13.12
CA ASN A 145 -2.29 -11.26 -13.71
C ASN A 145 -0.99 -11.91 -13.20
N GLU A 146 -0.40 -11.38 -12.12
CA GLU A 146 0.79 -11.96 -11.53
C GLU A 146 0.51 -13.30 -10.85
N SER A 147 1.39 -14.28 -11.07
CA SER A 147 1.32 -15.62 -10.46
C SER A 147 2.24 -15.72 -9.26
N ASP A 148 1.67 -16.14 -8.13
CA ASP A 148 2.39 -16.36 -6.86
C ASP A 148 3.57 -17.31 -7.04
N GLN A 149 3.36 -18.43 -7.74
CA GLN A 149 4.37 -19.46 -7.99
C GLN A 149 5.64 -18.88 -8.63
N LYS A 150 5.50 -17.90 -9.53
CA LYS A 150 6.63 -17.29 -10.23
C LYS A 150 7.30 -16.16 -9.44
N LYS A 151 6.60 -15.61 -8.44
CA LYS A 151 6.99 -14.32 -7.85
C LYS A 151 7.40 -14.43 -6.39
N PHE A 152 6.94 -15.43 -5.64
CA PHE A 152 7.21 -15.53 -4.20
C PHE A 152 8.70 -15.68 -3.87
N GLY A 153 9.42 -16.56 -4.56
CA GLY A 153 10.88 -16.74 -4.38
C GLY A 153 11.66 -15.43 -4.56
N PRO A 154 11.57 -14.77 -5.74
CA PRO A 154 12.23 -13.48 -5.97
C PRO A 154 11.81 -12.37 -4.99
N ARG A 155 10.56 -12.36 -4.52
CA ARG A 155 10.08 -11.39 -3.52
C ARG A 155 10.73 -11.60 -2.16
N HIS A 156 10.82 -12.86 -1.72
CA HIS A 156 11.49 -13.22 -0.47
C HIS A 156 12.97 -12.83 -0.50
N GLU A 157 13.70 -13.08 -1.59
CA GLU A 157 15.09 -12.64 -1.75
C GLU A 157 15.25 -11.11 -1.66
N ARG A 158 14.32 -10.36 -2.27
CA ARG A 158 14.33 -8.89 -2.20
C ARG A 158 14.07 -8.39 -0.79
N PHE A 159 13.16 -9.03 -0.07
CA PHE A 159 12.88 -8.74 1.33
C PHE A 159 14.12 -8.98 2.21
N GLN A 160 14.78 -10.12 2.07
CA GLN A 160 16.00 -10.44 2.81
C GLN A 160 17.15 -9.44 2.56
N LYS A 161 17.25 -8.88 1.35
CA LYS A 161 18.23 -7.82 1.06
C LYS A 161 17.89 -6.48 1.73
N ALA A 162 16.61 -6.20 1.90
CA ALA A 162 16.12 -4.94 2.47
C ALA A 162 16.16 -4.94 4.00
N VAL A 163 15.76 -6.06 4.61
CA VAL A 163 15.91 -6.34 6.04
C VAL A 163 17.25 -7.02 6.20
N LYS A 164 18.34 -6.23 6.28
CA LYS A 164 19.64 -6.77 6.64
C LYS A 164 19.50 -7.43 8.02
N PHE A 165 19.33 -8.75 8.03
CA PHE A 165 19.51 -9.58 9.21
C PHE A 165 20.95 -9.46 9.72
#